data_AF-A0A2G9UWB4-F1
#
_entry.id   AF-A0A2G9UWB4-F1
#
_cell.length_a   1.000
_cell.length_b   1.000
_cell.length_c   1.000
_cell.angle_alpha   90.00
_cell.angle_beta   90.00
_cell.angle_gamma   90.00
#
_symmetry.space_group_name_H-M   'P 1'
#
loop_
_entity.id
_entity.type
_entity.pdbx_description
1 polymer ?
#
loop_
_entity_poly.entity_id
_entity_poly.type
_entity_poly.pdbx_seq_one_letter_code
_entity_poly.pdbx_strand_id
1 'polypeptide(L)'
;MNSFYTDQQTIEELGTSGDVRTFCQSRCPRIYEDTLLPVEEDGSDQEWYPPGHGNIFQSLEMTGVLHELLEQGRDIMLVSNIDNTGATLDLKIAQFACDEDVEFIMECTEKTENDIKVDDFHARFDDYPDMQDLDSLKVEGDVRFERDVVLKGDVTIVNKTTKRQVISAGTVLDNEQVVFE
;
A
#
# COMPACT_ATOMS: atom_id res chain seq x y z
N MET A 1 -2.71 -0.59 13.55
CA MET A 1 -1.58 0.27 13.97
C MET A 1 -1.63 1.54 13.16
N ASN A 2 -1.74 2.69 13.83
CA ASN A 2 -1.82 4.00 13.19
C ASN A 2 -0.48 4.75 13.31
N SER A 3 -0.36 5.89 12.62
CA SER A 3 0.67 6.89 12.87
C SER A 3 0.02 8.21 13.31
N PHE A 4 0.81 9.16 13.77
CA PHE A 4 0.31 10.50 14.10
C PHE A 4 -0.36 11.23 12.92
N TYR A 5 -0.10 10.81 11.67
CA TYR A 5 -0.83 11.32 10.49
C TYR A 5 -2.21 10.70 10.30
N THR A 6 -2.43 9.47 10.77
CA THR A 6 -3.61 8.67 10.43
C THR A 6 -4.51 8.38 11.63
N ASP A 7 -4.02 8.56 12.85
CA ASP A 7 -4.69 8.09 14.07
C ASP A 7 -6.05 8.76 14.29
N GLN A 8 -6.09 10.09 14.23
CA GLN A 8 -7.31 10.84 14.44
C GLN A 8 -8.40 10.50 13.41
N GLN A 9 -8.04 10.48 12.12
CA GLN A 9 -8.97 10.15 11.03
C GLN A 9 -9.49 8.71 11.18
N THR A 10 -8.62 7.77 11.54
CA THR A 10 -9.02 6.37 11.73
C THR A 10 -10.01 6.23 12.90
N ILE A 11 -9.78 6.92 14.01
CA ILE A 11 -10.67 6.89 15.18
C ILE A 11 -12.03 7.51 14.85
N GLU A 12 -12.05 8.62 14.11
CA GLU A 12 -13.29 9.28 13.69
C GLU A 12 -14.14 8.37 12.79
N GLU A 13 -13.52 7.70 11.81
CA GLU A 13 -14.21 6.81 10.87
C GLU A 13 -14.69 5.49 11.50
N LEU A 14 -13.91 4.93 12.45
CA LEU A 14 -14.35 3.75 13.19
C LEU A 14 -15.55 4.04 14.13
N GLY A 15 -15.72 5.30 14.53
CA GLY A 15 -16.81 5.73 15.40
C GLY A 15 -16.81 5.05 16.77
N THR A 16 -17.97 5.04 17.45
CA THR A 16 -18.12 4.46 18.80
C THR A 16 -18.56 2.99 18.81
N SER A 17 -18.77 2.38 17.64
CA SER A 17 -19.28 1.01 17.53
C SER A 17 -18.29 0.11 16.80
N GLY A 18 -17.38 -0.50 17.54
CA GLY A 18 -16.53 -1.55 17.01
C GLY A 18 -15.68 -2.20 18.08
N ASP A 19 -15.46 -3.51 17.94
CA ASP A 19 -14.47 -4.27 18.71
C ASP A 19 -13.03 -4.04 18.17
N VAL A 20 -12.87 -3.10 17.22
CA VAL A 20 -11.59 -2.77 16.60
C VAL A 20 -10.80 -1.86 17.52
N ARG A 21 -9.65 -2.35 17.97
CA ARG A 21 -8.70 -1.57 18.78
C ARG A 21 -7.69 -0.89 17.88
N THR A 22 -7.36 0.35 18.22
CA THR A 22 -6.29 1.11 17.57
C THR A 22 -5.17 1.39 18.58
N PHE A 23 -3.96 1.56 18.05
CA PHE A 23 -2.82 2.08 18.80
C PHE A 23 -1.93 2.85 17.83
N CYS A 24 -1.34 3.94 18.31
CA CYS A 24 -0.48 4.80 17.53
C CYS A 24 0.98 4.40 17.71
N GLN A 25 1.71 4.31 16.60
CA GLN A 25 3.14 4.02 16.63
C GLN A 25 3.96 5.24 17.06
N SER A 26 5.26 5.05 17.27
CA SER A 26 6.19 6.13 17.62
C SER A 26 6.28 7.19 16.51
N ARG A 27 6.72 8.40 16.87
CA ARG A 27 7.16 9.43 15.92
C ARG A 27 8.63 9.74 16.14
N CYS A 28 9.38 9.89 15.07
CA CYS A 28 10.80 10.24 15.13
C CYS A 28 11.05 11.56 14.39
N PRO A 29 11.98 12.41 14.89
CA PRO A 29 12.33 13.63 14.19
C PRO A 29 13.13 13.28 12.93
N ARG A 30 12.82 13.94 11.82
CA ARG A 30 13.72 13.98 10.67
C ARG A 30 14.97 14.75 11.07
N ILE A 31 16.08 14.37 10.48
CA ILE A 31 17.38 15.02 10.70
C ILE A 31 17.90 15.55 9.37
N TYR A 32 18.61 16.68 9.42
CA TYR A 32 19.37 17.14 8.26
C TYR A 32 20.56 16.20 8.02
N GLU A 33 20.80 15.83 6.77
CA GLU A 33 21.88 14.91 6.39
C GLU A 33 23.27 15.45 6.76
N ASP A 34 23.47 16.76 6.62
CA ASP A 34 24.75 17.43 6.84
C ASP A 34 25.07 17.67 8.32
N THR A 35 24.08 18.08 9.11
CA THR A 35 24.28 18.43 10.53
C THR A 35 23.93 17.31 11.49
N LEU A 36 23.14 16.32 11.07
CA LEU A 36 22.53 15.28 11.91
C LEU A 36 21.66 15.83 13.06
N LEU A 37 21.29 17.10 12.99
CA LEU A 37 20.39 17.73 13.93
C LEU A 37 18.94 17.58 13.47
N PRO A 38 17.97 17.56 14.39
CA PRO A 38 16.56 17.60 14.05
C PRO A 38 16.23 18.77 13.11
N VAL A 39 15.35 18.53 12.14
CA VAL A 39 14.77 19.59 11.31
C VAL A 39 14.02 20.58 12.21
N GLU A 40 14.22 21.87 11.97
CA GLU A 40 13.56 22.93 12.74
C GLU A 40 12.04 22.92 12.48
N GLU A 41 11.25 23.14 13.54
CA GLU A 41 9.80 23.31 13.41
C GLU A 41 9.49 24.62 12.69
N ASP A 42 9.03 24.51 11.44
CA ASP A 42 8.62 25.63 10.61
C ASP A 42 7.08 25.66 10.40
N GLY A 43 6.38 24.72 11.02
CA GLY A 43 4.94 24.55 10.88
C GLY A 43 4.54 23.84 9.59
N SER A 44 5.51 23.29 8.85
CA SER A 44 5.25 22.22 7.89
C SER A 44 4.92 20.93 8.67
N ASP A 45 4.37 19.91 7.99
CA ASP A 45 4.16 18.59 8.60
C ASP A 45 5.34 17.65 8.29
N GLN A 46 6.54 18.19 8.06
CA GLN A 46 7.68 17.46 7.51
C GLN A 46 8.82 17.21 8.50
N GLU A 47 8.76 17.74 9.71
CA GLU A 47 9.82 17.59 10.72
C GLU A 47 9.78 16.23 11.40
N TRP A 48 8.65 15.53 11.30
CA TRP A 48 8.43 14.22 11.91
C TRP A 48 8.19 13.16 10.84
N TYR A 49 8.45 11.91 11.19
CA TYR A 49 8.07 10.76 10.37
C TYR A 49 7.75 9.56 11.26
N PRO A 50 6.83 8.66 10.83
CA PRO A 50 6.68 7.36 11.47
C PRO A 50 7.90 6.50 11.12
N PRO A 51 8.56 5.83 12.09
CA PRO A 51 9.81 5.09 11.88
C PRO A 51 9.62 3.73 11.15
N GLY A 52 8.64 3.64 10.25
CA GLY A 52 8.32 2.45 9.47
C GLY A 52 7.56 1.38 10.26
N HIS A 53 7.01 0.41 9.52
CA HIS A 53 6.15 -0.63 10.09
C HIS A 53 6.88 -1.57 11.07
N GLY A 54 8.21 -1.63 11.04
CA GLY A 54 9.02 -2.37 12.03
C GLY A 54 8.86 -1.86 13.47
N ASN A 55 8.33 -0.64 13.66
CA ASN A 55 8.04 -0.10 14.99
C ASN A 55 6.84 -0.77 15.69
N ILE A 56 6.13 -1.69 15.02
CA ILE A 56 5.00 -2.42 15.60
C ILE A 56 5.36 -3.13 16.92
N PHE A 57 6.51 -3.79 17.00
CA PHE A 57 6.92 -4.54 18.19
C PHE A 57 7.09 -3.64 19.42
N GLN A 58 7.83 -2.53 19.25
CA GLN A 58 8.01 -1.55 20.32
C GLN A 58 6.71 -0.85 20.67
N SER A 59 5.87 -0.54 19.69
CA SER A 59 4.60 0.16 19.92
C SER A 59 3.62 -0.72 20.69
N LEU A 60 3.53 -2.01 20.36
CA LEU A 60 2.68 -2.97 21.08
C LEU A 60 3.09 -3.10 22.56
N GLU A 61 4.40 -3.17 22.83
CA GLU A 61 4.93 -3.24 24.19
C GLU A 61 4.65 -1.94 24.96
N MET A 62 5.08 -0.81 24.40
CA MET A 62 5.05 0.49 25.09
C MET A 62 3.64 1.06 25.26
N THR A 63 2.68 0.65 24.42
CA THR A 63 1.26 1.02 24.60
C THR A 63 0.53 0.12 25.58
N GLY A 64 1.13 -0.99 26.02
CA GLY A 64 0.50 -1.99 26.88
C GLY A 64 -0.44 -2.96 26.14
N VAL A 65 -0.70 -2.74 24.85
CA VAL A 65 -1.60 -3.58 24.05
C VAL A 65 -1.11 -5.03 23.98
N LEU A 66 0.22 -5.24 23.91
CA LEU A 66 0.77 -6.60 23.95
C LEU A 66 0.38 -7.33 25.23
N HIS A 67 0.53 -6.68 26.37
CA HIS A 67 0.21 -7.27 27.67
C HIS A 67 -1.28 -7.61 27.77
N GLU A 68 -2.15 -6.70 27.36
CA GLU A 68 -3.60 -6.93 27.34
C GLU A 68 -4.01 -8.12 26.45
N LEU A 69 -3.36 -8.29 25.30
CA LEU A 69 -3.61 -9.41 24.40
C LEU A 69 -3.13 -10.73 25.02
N LEU A 70 -1.94 -10.74 25.64
CA LEU A 70 -1.43 -11.91 26.34
C LEU A 70 -2.30 -12.30 27.54
N GLU A 71 -2.81 -11.33 28.32
CA GLU A 71 -3.75 -11.58 29.42
C GLU A 71 -5.08 -12.20 28.95
N GLN A 72 -5.48 -11.92 27.70
CA GLN A 72 -6.64 -12.54 27.06
C GLN A 72 -6.35 -13.93 26.49
N GLY A 73 -5.12 -14.45 26.62
CA GLY A 73 -4.69 -15.72 26.07
C GLY A 73 -4.51 -15.71 24.56
N ARG A 74 -4.05 -14.58 23.99
CA ARG A 74 -3.72 -14.48 22.57
C ARG A 74 -2.23 -14.75 22.37
N ASP A 75 -1.91 -15.81 21.62
CA ASP A 75 -0.53 -16.25 21.40
C ASP A 75 0.00 -15.97 19.98
N ILE A 76 -0.90 -15.81 18.99
CA ILE A 76 -0.54 -15.61 17.58
C ILE A 76 -1.18 -14.33 17.05
N MET A 77 -0.38 -13.52 16.36
CA MET A 77 -0.82 -12.31 15.67
C MET A 77 -0.47 -12.40 14.18
N LEU A 78 -1.48 -12.25 13.31
CA LEU A 78 -1.27 -12.02 11.88
C LEU A 78 -1.08 -10.52 11.64
N VAL A 79 -0.01 -10.14 10.95
CA VAL A 79 0.27 -8.75 10.57
C VAL A 79 0.29 -8.65 9.05
N SER A 80 -0.55 -7.78 8.49
CA SER A 80 -0.59 -7.49 7.06
C SER A 80 -0.71 -5.99 6.82
N ASN A 81 -0.30 -5.55 5.62
CA ASN A 81 -0.62 -4.20 5.19
C ASN A 81 -2.09 -4.11 4.76
N ILE A 82 -2.71 -2.94 4.96
CA ILE A 82 -4.12 -2.72 4.66
C ILE A 82 -4.41 -2.59 3.16
N ASP A 83 -3.40 -2.20 2.37
CA ASP A 83 -3.45 -2.17 0.91
C ASP A 83 -3.40 -3.58 0.28
N ASN A 84 -2.97 -4.59 1.04
CA ASN A 84 -3.07 -6.00 0.65
C ASN A 84 -4.42 -6.59 1.09
N THR A 85 -5.43 -6.41 0.25
CA THR A 85 -6.78 -6.97 0.47
C THR A 85 -6.87 -8.49 0.30
N GLY A 86 -5.81 -9.14 -0.23
CA GLY A 86 -5.71 -10.59 -0.33
C GLY A 86 -5.22 -11.28 0.93
N ALA A 87 -4.69 -10.54 1.91
CA ALA A 87 -4.22 -11.11 3.17
C ALA A 87 -5.40 -11.61 4.02
N THR A 88 -5.42 -12.90 4.33
CA THR A 88 -6.43 -13.53 5.18
C THR A 88 -5.77 -14.50 6.15
N LEU A 89 -6.45 -14.84 7.25
CA LEU A 89 -5.95 -15.84 8.20
C LEU A 89 -6.09 -17.25 7.63
N ASP A 90 -4.97 -17.85 7.20
CA ASP A 90 -4.91 -19.28 6.90
C ASP A 90 -4.55 -20.09 8.16
N LEU A 91 -5.53 -20.85 8.67
CA LEU A 91 -5.35 -21.70 9.85
C LEU A 91 -4.29 -22.80 9.66
N LYS A 92 -3.97 -23.19 8.42
CA LYS A 92 -2.90 -24.16 8.17
C LYS A 92 -1.52 -23.56 8.45
N ILE A 93 -1.33 -22.28 8.13
CA ILE A 93 -0.09 -21.56 8.45
C ILE A 93 0.01 -21.38 9.96
N ALA A 94 -1.08 -20.99 10.62
CA ALA A 94 -1.11 -20.88 12.08
C ALA A 94 -0.87 -22.24 12.77
N GLN A 95 -1.46 -23.32 12.25
CA GLN A 95 -1.22 -24.68 12.76
C GLN A 95 0.24 -25.09 12.57
N PHE A 96 0.82 -24.85 11.39
CA PHE A 96 2.23 -25.09 11.13
C PHE A 96 3.13 -24.32 12.13
N ALA A 97 2.77 -23.07 12.46
CA ALA A 97 3.49 -22.29 13.44
C ALA A 97 3.52 -22.96 14.82
N CYS A 98 2.38 -23.51 15.26
CA CYS A 98 2.27 -24.26 16.51
C CYS A 98 3.01 -25.60 16.48
N ASP A 99 2.85 -26.37 15.39
CA ASP A 99 3.38 -27.73 15.29
C ASP A 99 4.92 -27.74 15.23
N GLU A 100 5.51 -26.75 14.56
CA GLU A 100 6.97 -26.62 14.41
C GLU A 100 7.62 -25.69 15.46
N ASP A 101 6.84 -25.16 16.41
CA ASP A 101 7.31 -24.26 17.48
C ASP A 101 8.10 -23.04 16.95
N VAL A 102 7.55 -22.36 15.93
CA VAL A 102 8.19 -21.17 15.33
C VAL A 102 7.54 -19.87 15.82
N GLU A 103 8.39 -18.93 16.22
CA GLU A 103 7.95 -17.63 16.76
C GLU A 103 7.58 -16.60 15.68
N PHE A 104 8.01 -16.82 14.43
CA PHE A 104 7.80 -15.89 13.33
C PHE A 104 7.76 -16.58 11.97
N ILE A 105 6.77 -16.25 11.16
CA ILE A 105 6.64 -16.70 9.77
C ILE A 105 6.47 -15.47 8.86
N MET A 106 7.19 -15.47 7.74
CA MET A 106 7.02 -14.47 6.68
C MET A 106 6.46 -15.16 5.44
N GLU A 107 5.26 -14.77 5.04
CA GLU A 107 4.68 -15.19 3.77
C GLU A 107 5.33 -14.41 2.62
N CYS A 108 5.83 -15.14 1.63
CA CYS A 108 6.46 -14.59 0.43
C CYS A 108 5.80 -15.18 -0.81
N THR A 109 5.74 -14.38 -1.88
CA THR A 109 5.34 -14.84 -3.22
C THR A 109 6.54 -14.73 -4.17
N GLU A 110 6.50 -15.49 -5.27
CA GLU A 110 7.44 -15.28 -6.36
C GLU A 110 7.31 -13.86 -6.90
N LYS A 111 8.45 -13.20 -7.12
CA LYS A 111 8.47 -11.84 -7.63
C LYS A 111 8.04 -11.82 -9.10
N THR A 112 7.10 -10.94 -9.41
CA THR A 112 6.59 -10.67 -10.75
C THR A 112 7.16 -9.35 -11.29
N GLU A 113 6.89 -9.06 -12.57
CA GLU A 113 7.24 -7.77 -13.19
C GLU A 113 6.46 -6.60 -12.58
N ASN A 114 5.32 -6.87 -11.93
CA ASN A 114 4.45 -5.87 -11.30
C ASN A 114 4.95 -5.40 -9.92
N ASP A 115 5.95 -6.06 -9.33
CA ASP A 115 6.53 -5.71 -8.03
C ASP A 115 7.55 -4.54 -8.16
N ILE A 116 7.06 -3.40 -8.66
CA ILE A 116 7.81 -2.16 -8.85
C ILE A 116 7.03 -0.98 -8.25
N LYS A 117 7.74 0.05 -7.78
CA LYS A 117 7.10 1.28 -7.29
C LYS A 117 6.53 2.06 -8.47
N VAL A 118 5.29 2.55 -8.32
CA VAL A 118 4.61 3.30 -9.39
C VAL A 118 4.18 4.67 -8.88
N ASP A 119 5.16 5.45 -8.42
CA ASP A 119 4.95 6.79 -7.82
C ASP A 119 4.22 7.77 -8.78
N ASP A 120 4.36 7.57 -10.09
CA ASP A 120 3.72 8.40 -11.14
C ASP A 120 2.42 7.80 -11.72
N PHE A 121 1.92 6.67 -11.20
CA PHE A 121 0.78 5.95 -11.80
C PHE A 121 -0.49 6.79 -11.80
N HIS A 122 -0.84 7.37 -10.65
CA HIS A 122 -2.09 8.10 -10.47
C HIS A 122 -2.20 9.35 -11.37
N ALA A 123 -1.07 9.95 -11.78
CA ALA A 123 -1.09 11.11 -12.67
C ALA A 123 -1.54 10.78 -14.11
N ARG A 124 -1.56 9.49 -14.48
CA ARG A 124 -1.82 9.00 -15.84
C ARG A 124 -3.28 8.61 -16.10
N PHE A 125 -4.11 8.57 -15.07
CA PHE A 125 -5.51 8.12 -15.18
C PHE A 125 -6.46 9.23 -14.68
N ASP A 126 -7.35 9.71 -15.56
CA ASP A 126 -8.51 10.52 -15.10
C ASP A 126 -9.55 9.65 -14.40
N ASP A 127 -9.62 8.40 -14.82
CA ASP A 127 -10.37 7.31 -14.23
C ASP A 127 -9.66 6.00 -14.59
N TYR A 128 -9.88 4.95 -13.80
CA TYR A 128 -9.25 3.66 -14.07
C TYR A 128 -9.98 2.97 -15.23
N PRO A 129 -9.27 2.49 -16.27
CA PRO A 129 -9.89 1.71 -17.32
C PRO A 129 -10.46 0.40 -16.75
N ASP A 130 -11.51 -0.13 -17.38
CA ASP A 130 -11.96 -1.49 -17.12
C ASP A 130 -10.91 -2.47 -17.66
N MET A 131 -10.31 -3.21 -16.73
CA MET A 131 -9.25 -4.18 -16.99
C MET A 131 -9.62 -5.59 -16.52
N GLN A 132 -10.92 -5.88 -16.34
CA GLN A 132 -11.37 -7.21 -15.86
C GLN A 132 -10.97 -8.35 -16.81
N ASP A 133 -10.97 -8.09 -18.12
CA ASP A 133 -10.63 -9.06 -19.17
C ASP A 133 -9.21 -8.81 -19.74
N LEU A 134 -8.36 -8.06 -19.04
CA LEU A 134 -7.01 -7.70 -19.49
C LEU A 134 -6.00 -8.77 -19.08
N ASP A 135 -5.23 -9.29 -20.03
CA ASP A 135 -4.13 -10.23 -19.78
C ASP A 135 -2.79 -9.49 -19.59
N SER A 136 -2.50 -8.50 -20.44
CA SER A 136 -1.28 -7.69 -20.37
C SER A 136 -1.51 -6.27 -20.86
N LEU A 137 -0.94 -5.28 -20.16
CA LEU A 137 -0.90 -3.89 -20.60
C LEU A 137 0.53 -3.37 -20.63
N LYS A 138 0.97 -2.93 -21.80
CA LYS A 138 2.23 -2.22 -21.99
C LYS A 138 1.98 -0.78 -22.43
N VAL A 139 2.48 0.18 -21.68
CA VAL A 139 2.40 1.61 -22.03
C VAL A 139 3.80 2.22 -22.08
N GLU A 140 4.19 2.72 -23.24
CA GLU A 140 5.43 3.48 -23.45
C GLU A 140 5.11 4.94 -23.80
N GLY A 141 5.79 5.89 -23.16
CA GLY A 141 5.58 7.34 -23.36
C GLY A 141 4.54 7.98 -22.42
N ASP A 142 4.22 9.25 -22.66
CA ASP A 142 3.21 10.01 -21.89
C ASP A 142 1.82 9.75 -22.46
N VAL A 143 1.08 8.83 -21.85
CA VAL A 143 -0.28 8.44 -22.24
C VAL A 143 -1.21 8.67 -21.05
N ARG A 144 -2.39 9.21 -21.35
CA ARG A 144 -3.47 9.41 -20.39
C ARG A 144 -4.73 8.70 -20.86
N PHE A 145 -5.44 8.11 -19.90
CA PHE A 145 -6.72 7.45 -20.14
C PHE A 145 -7.85 8.34 -19.62
N GLU A 146 -8.85 8.57 -20.47
CA GLU A 146 -10.12 9.18 -20.07
C GLU A 146 -11.08 8.13 -19.50
N ARG A 147 -12.29 8.56 -19.12
CA ARG A 147 -13.33 7.72 -18.52
C ARG A 147 -13.83 6.61 -19.44
N ASP A 148 -14.31 5.53 -18.84
CA ASP A 148 -14.98 4.43 -19.54
C ASP A 148 -14.12 3.72 -20.61
N VAL A 149 -12.80 3.83 -20.52
CA VAL A 149 -11.89 3.04 -21.39
C VAL A 149 -11.92 1.59 -20.94
N VAL A 150 -11.99 0.65 -21.90
CA VAL A 150 -11.99 -0.80 -21.64
C VAL A 150 -10.79 -1.43 -22.34
N LEU A 151 -10.02 -2.24 -21.62
CA LEU A 151 -8.83 -2.92 -22.13
C LEU A 151 -9.00 -4.43 -21.96
N LYS A 152 -8.77 -5.20 -23.03
CA LYS A 152 -8.95 -6.66 -23.06
C LYS A 152 -7.79 -7.38 -23.75
N GLY A 153 -7.43 -8.55 -23.24
CA GLY A 153 -6.34 -9.38 -23.78
C GLY A 153 -4.97 -8.72 -23.67
N ASP A 154 -4.17 -8.78 -24.73
CA ASP A 154 -2.85 -8.16 -24.80
C ASP A 154 -2.89 -6.77 -25.46
N VAL A 155 -2.79 -5.70 -24.67
CA VAL A 155 -2.83 -4.31 -25.17
C VAL A 155 -1.46 -3.63 -25.07
N THR A 156 -1.01 -3.04 -26.17
CA THR A 156 0.24 -2.25 -26.22
C THR A 156 -0.03 -0.84 -26.74
N ILE A 157 0.37 0.18 -25.98
CA ILE A 157 0.23 1.59 -26.36
C ILE A 157 1.60 2.25 -26.33
N VAL A 158 2.04 2.79 -27.47
CA VAL A 158 3.35 3.44 -27.61
C VAL A 158 3.16 4.86 -28.09
N ASN A 159 3.49 5.84 -27.25
CA ASN A 159 3.58 7.24 -27.63
C ASN A 159 5.04 7.65 -27.87
N LYS A 160 5.40 7.82 -29.15
CA LYS A 160 6.73 8.30 -29.57
C LYS A 160 6.81 9.83 -29.67
N THR A 161 5.68 10.53 -29.51
CA THR A 161 5.63 12.00 -29.60
C THR A 161 6.14 12.65 -28.31
N THR A 162 6.52 13.92 -28.39
CA THR A 162 6.89 14.72 -27.20
C THR A 162 5.67 15.26 -26.43
N LYS A 163 4.46 15.03 -26.94
CA LYS A 163 3.22 15.51 -26.33
C LYS A 163 2.50 14.34 -25.65
N ARG A 164 1.75 14.65 -24.59
CA ARG A 164 0.81 13.71 -24.00
C ARG A 164 -0.22 13.26 -25.03
N GLN A 165 -0.42 11.95 -25.14
CA GLN A 165 -1.48 11.36 -25.95
C GLN A 165 -2.60 10.86 -25.05
N VAL A 166 -3.83 10.90 -25.57
CA VAL A 166 -5.03 10.59 -24.81
C VAL A 166 -5.74 9.42 -25.47
N ILE A 167 -6.04 8.38 -24.69
CA ILE A 167 -7.02 7.37 -25.06
C ILE A 167 -8.39 7.92 -24.67
N SER A 168 -9.19 8.25 -25.68
CA SER A 168 -10.46 8.98 -25.51
C SER A 168 -11.49 8.17 -24.75
N ALA A 169 -12.43 8.87 -24.12
CA ALA A 169 -13.47 8.25 -23.32
C ALA A 169 -14.29 7.21 -24.11
N GLY A 170 -14.59 6.07 -23.48
CA GLY A 170 -15.35 4.97 -24.09
C GLY A 170 -14.57 4.11 -25.09
N THR A 171 -13.26 4.33 -25.26
CA THR A 171 -12.44 3.51 -26.17
C THR A 171 -12.34 2.07 -25.65
N VAL A 172 -12.52 1.09 -26.54
CA VAL A 172 -12.29 -0.33 -26.25
C VAL A 172 -11.07 -0.79 -27.04
N LEU A 173 -10.05 -1.30 -26.36
CA LEU A 173 -8.87 -1.92 -26.97
C LEU A 173 -8.87 -3.41 -26.62
N ASP A 174 -8.93 -4.28 -27.63
CA ASP A 174 -9.00 -5.73 -27.47
C ASP A 174 -7.93 -6.42 -28.33
N ASN A 175 -6.86 -6.89 -27.68
CA ASN A 175 -5.68 -7.46 -28.34
C ASN A 175 -5.05 -6.51 -29.38
N GLU A 176 -4.99 -5.22 -29.07
CA GLU A 176 -4.57 -4.16 -30.00
C GLU A 176 -3.21 -3.53 -29.65
N GLN A 177 -2.50 -3.11 -30.70
CA GLN A 177 -1.32 -2.25 -30.60
C GLN A 177 -1.62 -0.86 -31.18
N VAL A 178 -1.55 0.16 -30.33
CA VAL A 178 -1.72 1.58 -30.69
C VAL A 178 -0.36 2.27 -30.67
N VAL A 179 0.01 2.93 -31.77
CA VAL A 179 1.26 3.69 -31.86
C VAL A 179 0.97 5.13 -32.28
N PHE A 180 1.36 6.09 -31.45
CA PHE A 180 1.35 7.51 -31.76
C PHE A 180 2.77 7.90 -32.23
N GLU A 181 2.88 8.35 -33.48
CA GLU A 181 4.14 8.78 -34.11
C GLU A 181 4.33 10.29 -34.14
#